data_AF-A0A5M3MHI5-F1
#
_entry.id   AF-A0A5M3MHI5-F1
#
_cell.length_a   1.000
_cell.length_b   1.000
_cell.length_c   1.000
_cell.angle_alpha   90.00
_cell.angle_beta   90.00
_cell.angle_gamma   90.00
#
_symmetry.space_group_name_H-M   'P 1'
#
loop_
_entity.id
_entity.type
_entity.pdbx_description
1 polymer ?
#
loop_
_entity_poly.entity_id
_entity_poly.type
_entity_poly.pdbx_seq_one_letter_code
_entity_poly.pdbx_strand_id
1 'polypeptide(L)'
;MPDWSSSAERNQDAVAQMKLVHAILGLYAWEFTLSLGFDWAVLTGRTRFRWPLVFYFAARYILLFALIGTIIALDTTKEMNCQALYTFNQLVGDATAGLPSINLSIRTIAIWSRNKWIVALLVMVTFGHWSLILQGALLTAAYIPGEGCTIIKENNTILAATFIYTMCFDLLVLVLSAFKLAWQRHSRGMGFQSRLVKMVFVDGLVYFFIAFIANTIAVVFMLLDLNSIMSIFFNCTATTTSTVVACRVVRRLYDFDFGPKVL
;
A
#
# COMPACT_ATOMS: atom_id res chain seq x y z
N MET A 1 -13.59 -32.01 -4.00
CA MET A 1 -13.19 -30.60 -3.88
C MET A 1 -14.43 -29.82 -3.46
N PRO A 2 -14.32 -28.82 -2.56
CA PRO A 2 -15.43 -27.93 -2.24
C PRO A 2 -15.89 -27.19 -3.50
N ASP A 3 -17.19 -26.96 -3.63
CA ASP A 3 -17.72 -26.08 -4.68
C ASP A 3 -17.62 -24.63 -4.21
N TRP A 4 -16.49 -24.00 -4.54
CA TRP A 4 -16.18 -22.60 -4.24
C TRP A 4 -17.18 -21.59 -4.82
N SER A 5 -18.00 -22.04 -5.79
CA SER A 5 -19.02 -21.20 -6.43
C SER A 5 -20.39 -21.26 -5.74
N SER A 6 -20.59 -22.21 -4.83
CA SER A 6 -21.86 -22.37 -4.12
C SER A 6 -22.18 -21.16 -3.22
N SER A 7 -23.47 -20.84 -3.08
CA SER A 7 -23.92 -19.71 -2.26
C SER A 7 -23.58 -19.87 -0.78
N ALA A 8 -23.56 -21.10 -0.27
CA ALA A 8 -23.17 -21.40 1.10
C ALA A 8 -21.70 -21.05 1.37
N GLU A 9 -20.78 -21.45 0.48
CA GLU A 9 -19.35 -21.14 0.60
C GLU A 9 -19.11 -19.63 0.46
N ARG A 10 -19.73 -18.96 -0.52
CA ARG A 10 -19.63 -17.50 -0.68
C ARG A 10 -20.06 -16.73 0.57
N ASN A 11 -21.13 -17.16 1.23
CA ASN A 11 -21.60 -16.53 2.46
C ASN A 11 -20.62 -16.76 3.63
N GLN A 12 -20.05 -17.96 3.75
CA GLN A 12 -19.03 -18.24 4.76
C GLN A 12 -17.77 -17.39 4.53
N ASP A 13 -17.33 -17.31 3.28
CA ASP A 13 -16.22 -16.49 2.83
C ASP A 13 -16.44 -15.00 3.11
N ALA A 14 -17.65 -14.48 2.82
CA ALA A 14 -18.03 -13.10 3.12
C ALA A 14 -17.89 -12.78 4.61
N VAL A 15 -18.42 -13.66 5.47
CA VAL A 15 -18.36 -13.51 6.92
C VAL A 15 -16.92 -13.61 7.43
N ALA A 16 -16.12 -14.52 6.87
CA ALA A 16 -14.70 -14.63 7.20
C ALA A 16 -13.93 -13.36 6.80
N GLN A 17 -14.19 -12.83 5.60
CA GLN A 17 -13.58 -11.59 5.11
C GLN A 17 -13.97 -10.41 6.00
N MET A 18 -15.26 -10.29 6.34
CA MET A 18 -15.75 -9.24 7.24
C MET A 18 -15.01 -9.28 8.58
N LYS A 19 -14.90 -10.44 9.22
CA LYS A 19 -14.16 -10.60 10.49
C LYS A 19 -12.69 -10.23 10.35
N LEU A 20 -12.05 -10.65 9.25
CA LEU A 20 -10.65 -10.33 8.97
C LEU A 20 -10.44 -8.82 8.80
N VAL A 21 -11.28 -8.13 8.01
CA VAL A 21 -11.19 -6.69 7.78
C VAL A 21 -11.39 -5.91 9.09
N HIS A 22 -12.31 -6.33 9.96
CA HIS A 22 -12.48 -5.72 11.28
C HIS A 22 -11.23 -5.88 12.16
N ALA A 23 -10.61 -7.07 12.15
CA ALA A 23 -9.36 -7.30 12.88
C ALA A 23 -8.21 -6.43 12.32
N ILE A 24 -8.12 -6.29 11.00
CA ILE A 24 -7.13 -5.43 10.33
C ILE A 24 -7.37 -3.96 10.67
N LEU A 25 -8.62 -3.50 10.68
CA LEU A 25 -8.95 -2.14 11.12
C LEU A 25 -8.50 -1.92 12.56
N GLY A 26 -8.78 -2.84 13.48
CA GLY A 26 -8.35 -2.74 14.87
C GLY A 26 -6.83 -2.63 15.00
N LEU A 27 -6.09 -3.49 14.29
CA LEU A 27 -4.62 -3.45 14.25
C LEU A 27 -4.12 -2.14 13.64
N TYR A 28 -4.75 -1.67 12.57
CA TYR A 28 -4.39 -0.41 11.92
C TYR A 28 -4.70 0.80 12.80
N ALA A 29 -5.82 0.81 13.50
CA ALA A 29 -6.20 1.86 14.45
C ALA A 29 -5.21 1.91 15.64
N TRP A 30 -4.77 0.75 16.14
CA TRP A 30 -3.69 0.66 17.12
C TRP A 30 -2.40 1.30 16.59
N GLU A 31 -1.96 0.92 15.38
CA GLU A 31 -0.76 1.52 14.78
C GLU A 31 -0.94 3.03 14.56
N PHE A 32 -2.10 3.44 14.08
CA PHE A 32 -2.45 4.83 13.81
C PHE A 32 -2.34 5.67 15.08
N THR A 33 -2.95 5.23 16.18
CA THR A 33 -2.92 5.95 17.46
C THR A 33 -1.51 6.09 18.04
N LEU A 34 -0.68 5.05 17.95
CA LEU A 34 0.73 5.13 18.39
C LEU A 34 1.54 6.13 17.57
N SER A 35 1.22 6.30 16.29
CA SER A 35 1.93 7.22 15.40
C SER A 35 1.40 8.66 15.40
N LEU A 36 0.28 8.95 16.07
CA LEU A 36 -0.31 10.30 16.15
C LEU A 36 0.63 11.33 16.80
N GLY A 37 1.47 10.91 17.75
CA GLY A 37 2.44 11.81 18.39
C GLY A 37 3.41 12.43 17.38
N PHE A 38 3.84 11.65 16.38
CA PHE A 38 4.69 12.13 15.29
C PHE A 38 3.94 13.12 14.40
N ASP A 39 2.70 12.81 14.01
CA ASP A 39 1.91 13.68 13.14
C ASP A 39 1.61 15.01 13.80
N TRP A 40 1.27 14.98 15.09
CA TRP A 40 1.03 16.17 15.87
C TRP A 40 2.29 17.03 15.97
N ALA A 41 3.46 16.42 16.13
CA ALA A 41 4.73 17.14 16.13
C ALA A 41 5.05 17.79 14.77
N VAL A 42 4.68 17.15 13.65
CA VAL A 42 4.81 17.73 12.30
C VAL A 42 3.82 18.86 12.09
N LEU A 43 2.55 18.68 12.47
CA LEU A 43 1.49 19.66 12.27
C LEU A 43 1.68 20.92 13.14
N THR A 44 2.13 20.75 14.39
CA THR A 44 2.44 21.87 15.30
C THR A 44 3.77 22.56 15.00
N GLY A 45 4.49 22.13 13.96
CA GLY A 45 5.77 22.71 13.56
C GLY A 45 6.93 22.41 14.51
N ARG A 46 6.73 21.54 15.51
CA ARG A 46 7.82 21.06 16.39
C ARG A 46 8.88 20.27 15.62
N THR A 47 8.48 19.69 14.49
CA THR A 47 9.39 19.01 13.55
C THR A 47 9.30 19.65 12.16
N ARG A 48 10.43 19.76 11.45
CA ARG A 48 10.49 20.41 10.12
C ARG A 48 9.70 19.65 9.06
N PHE A 49 8.73 20.30 8.43
CA PHE A 49 8.03 19.75 7.28
C PHE A 49 8.96 19.57 6.08
N ARG A 50 8.92 18.40 5.45
CA ARG A 50 9.56 18.14 4.15
C ARG A 50 8.51 17.63 3.18
N TRP A 51 8.56 18.11 1.94
CA TRP A 51 7.55 17.79 0.91
C TRP A 51 7.27 16.28 0.72
N PRO A 52 8.24 15.35 0.84
CA PRO A 52 7.97 13.91 0.76
C PRO A 52 7.02 13.38 1.86
N LEU A 53 6.87 14.08 2.99
CA LEU A 53 5.90 13.69 4.04
C LEU A 53 4.46 13.81 3.55
N VAL A 54 4.17 14.56 2.49
CA VAL A 54 2.83 14.62 1.90
C VAL A 54 2.35 13.23 1.48
N PHE A 55 3.21 12.43 0.84
CA PHE A 55 2.88 11.05 0.44
C PHE A 55 2.73 10.12 1.64
N TYR A 56 3.50 10.35 2.71
CA TYR A 56 3.35 9.63 3.97
C TYR A 56 1.98 9.87 4.60
N PHE A 57 1.56 11.14 4.71
CA PHE A 57 0.24 11.48 5.24
C PHE A 57 -0.87 10.98 4.32
N ALA A 58 -0.72 11.18 3.00
CA ALA A 58 -1.67 10.69 2.02
C ALA A 58 -1.89 9.18 2.15
N ALA A 59 -0.83 8.36 2.12
CA ALA A 59 -0.95 6.91 2.26
C ALA A 59 -1.67 6.50 3.54
N ARG A 60 -1.37 7.20 4.65
CA ARG A 60 -1.94 6.90 5.95
C ARG A 60 -3.41 7.26 6.08
N TYR A 61 -3.81 8.46 5.66
CA TYR A 61 -5.21 8.87 5.76
C TYR A 61 -6.07 8.17 4.71
N ILE A 62 -5.55 7.98 3.49
CA ILE A 62 -6.25 7.25 2.42
C ILE A 62 -6.49 5.80 2.85
N LEU A 63 -5.51 5.12 3.46
CA LEU A 63 -5.73 3.76 4.01
C LEU A 63 -6.82 3.72 5.07
N LEU A 64 -6.85 4.71 5.99
CA LEU A 64 -7.89 4.78 7.02
C LEU A 64 -9.29 4.90 6.38
N PHE A 65 -9.43 5.79 5.39
CA PHE A 65 -10.70 5.95 4.67
C PHE A 65 -11.06 4.72 3.84
N ALA A 66 -10.09 4.03 3.23
CA ALA A 66 -10.31 2.76 2.56
C ALA A 66 -10.88 1.71 3.51
N LEU A 67 -10.25 1.49 4.68
CA LEU A 67 -10.71 0.48 5.64
C LEU A 67 -12.11 0.79 6.19
N ILE A 68 -12.40 2.06 6.48
CA ILE A 68 -13.74 2.51 6.91
C ILE A 68 -14.75 2.25 5.78
N GLY A 69 -14.43 2.64 4.55
CA GLY A 69 -15.29 2.44 3.39
C GLY A 69 -15.54 0.96 3.09
N THR A 70 -14.53 0.10 3.26
CA THR A 70 -14.68 -1.36 3.12
C THR A 70 -15.62 -1.92 4.18
N ILE A 71 -15.54 -1.49 5.43
CA ILE A 71 -16.44 -1.97 6.49
C ILE A 71 -17.88 -1.50 6.22
N ILE A 72 -18.08 -0.25 5.79
CA ILE A 72 -19.40 0.24 5.41
C ILE A 72 -19.98 -0.61 4.28
N ALA A 73 -19.16 -0.99 3.29
CA ALA A 73 -19.57 -1.84 2.18
C ALA A 73 -19.96 -3.26 2.63
N LEU A 74 -19.29 -3.80 3.65
CA LEU A 74 -19.54 -5.16 4.17
C LEU A 74 -20.69 -5.24 5.19
N ASP A 75 -20.95 -4.17 5.95
CA ASP A 75 -21.94 -4.17 7.05
C ASP A 75 -23.29 -3.52 6.65
N THR A 76 -23.33 -2.80 5.53
CA THR A 76 -24.57 -2.15 5.09
C THR A 76 -25.59 -3.17 4.59
N THR A 77 -26.79 -3.11 5.19
CA THR A 77 -28.00 -3.82 4.77
C THR A 77 -29.07 -2.91 4.17
N LYS A 78 -28.77 -1.61 4.02
CA LYS A 78 -29.69 -0.59 3.50
C LYS A 78 -29.40 -0.25 2.04
N GLU A 79 -30.41 0.21 1.32
CA GLU A 79 -30.25 0.72 -0.04
C GLU A 79 -29.30 1.93 -0.07
N MET A 80 -28.21 1.79 -0.82
CA MET A 80 -27.28 2.88 -1.10
C MET A 80 -26.62 2.67 -2.46
N ASN A 81 -25.93 3.71 -2.95
CA ASN A 81 -25.28 3.67 -4.25
C ASN A 81 -24.01 2.79 -4.18
N CYS A 82 -24.19 1.47 -4.31
CA CYS A 82 -23.13 0.47 -4.26
C CYS A 82 -22.01 0.78 -5.27
N GLN A 83 -22.39 1.26 -6.46
CA GLN A 83 -21.44 1.65 -7.50
C GLN A 83 -20.45 2.71 -6.99
N ALA A 84 -20.97 3.81 -6.43
CA ALA A 84 -20.11 4.88 -5.91
C ALA A 84 -19.21 4.40 -4.77
N LEU A 85 -19.74 3.57 -3.85
CA LEU A 85 -19.00 3.05 -2.71
C LEU A 85 -17.87 2.10 -3.12
N TYR A 86 -18.16 1.13 -3.99
CA TYR A 86 -17.14 0.20 -4.47
C TYR A 86 -16.11 0.88 -5.37
N THR A 87 -16.51 1.79 -6.26
CA THR A 87 -15.54 2.58 -7.05
C THR A 87 -14.63 3.42 -6.14
N PHE A 88 -15.18 4.03 -5.08
CA PHE A 88 -14.37 4.74 -4.10
C PHE A 88 -13.40 3.81 -3.37
N ASN A 89 -13.89 2.67 -2.84
CA ASN A 89 -13.05 1.71 -2.14
C ASN A 89 -11.94 1.14 -3.03
N GLN A 90 -12.24 0.85 -4.30
CA GLN A 90 -11.26 0.37 -5.27
C GLN A 90 -10.17 1.42 -5.50
N LEU A 91 -10.57 2.66 -5.83
CA LEU A 91 -9.63 3.76 -6.07
C LEU A 91 -8.73 4.03 -4.86
N VAL A 92 -9.33 4.13 -3.67
CA VAL A 92 -8.61 4.47 -2.43
C VAL A 92 -7.75 3.29 -1.98
N GLY A 93 -8.21 2.04 -2.15
CA GLY A 93 -7.45 0.83 -1.87
C GLY A 93 -6.21 0.69 -2.77
N ASP A 94 -6.39 0.82 -4.08
CA ASP A 94 -5.31 0.73 -5.07
C ASP A 94 -4.34 1.92 -4.97
N ALA A 95 -4.86 3.13 -4.73
CA ALA A 95 -4.01 4.30 -4.45
C ALA A 95 -3.15 4.11 -3.20
N THR A 96 -3.70 3.46 -2.16
CA THR A 96 -2.96 3.16 -0.94
C THR A 96 -1.81 2.18 -1.21
N ALA A 97 -1.95 1.26 -2.16
CA ALA A 97 -0.84 0.38 -2.57
C ALA A 97 0.26 1.17 -3.32
N GLY A 98 -0.11 2.16 -4.15
CA GLY A 98 0.85 2.93 -4.95
C GLY A 98 1.61 4.03 -4.21
N LEU A 99 1.03 4.65 -3.17
CA LEU A 99 1.66 5.75 -2.43
C LEU A 99 2.96 5.34 -1.69
N PRO A 100 3.05 4.17 -1.03
CA PRO A 100 4.30 3.61 -0.52
C PRO A 100 5.42 3.54 -1.57
N SER A 101 5.10 3.08 -2.78
CA SER A 101 6.05 2.97 -3.89
C SER A 101 6.60 4.33 -4.34
N ILE A 102 5.77 5.37 -4.35
CA ILE A 102 6.22 6.75 -4.63
C ILE A 102 7.19 7.24 -3.55
N ASN A 103 6.88 6.96 -2.28
CA ASN A 103 7.76 7.34 -1.19
C ASN A 103 9.12 6.61 -1.26
N LEU A 104 9.13 5.34 -1.68
CA LEU A 104 10.37 4.61 -1.96
C LEU A 104 11.12 5.21 -3.17
N SER A 105 10.41 5.57 -4.24
CA SER A 105 11.02 6.13 -5.45
C SER A 105 11.68 7.49 -5.20
N ILE A 106 11.07 8.36 -4.39
CA ILE A 106 11.65 9.65 -3.97
C ILE A 106 12.98 9.44 -3.22
N ARG A 107 13.06 8.45 -2.33
CA ARG A 107 14.30 8.10 -1.62
C ARG A 107 15.39 7.68 -2.60
N THR A 108 15.05 6.86 -3.58
CA THR A 108 15.97 6.43 -4.65
C THR A 108 16.46 7.61 -5.48
N ILE A 109 15.58 8.57 -5.82
CA ILE A 109 15.96 9.80 -6.54
C ILE A 109 17.03 10.58 -5.74
N ALA A 110 16.86 10.69 -4.42
CA ALA A 110 17.83 11.36 -3.56
C ALA A 110 19.18 10.63 -3.52
N ILE A 111 19.17 9.30 -3.42
CA ILE A 111 20.38 8.43 -3.46
C ILE A 111 21.16 8.63 -4.78
N TRP A 112 20.44 8.80 -5.89
CA TRP A 112 21.03 9.04 -7.21
C TRP A 112 21.38 10.51 -7.48
N SER A 113 21.36 11.36 -6.44
CA SER A 113 21.68 12.79 -6.54
C SER A 113 20.88 13.50 -7.64
N ARG A 114 19.61 13.10 -7.83
CA ARG A 114 18.69 13.68 -8.82
C ARG A 114 19.18 13.57 -10.28
N ASN A 115 19.84 12.46 -10.64
CA ASN A 115 20.17 12.17 -12.03
C ASN A 115 18.90 12.18 -12.91
N LYS A 116 18.88 13.05 -13.92
CA LYS A 116 17.71 13.30 -14.79
C LYS A 116 17.18 12.01 -15.44
N TRP A 117 18.04 11.08 -15.81
CA TRP A 117 17.64 9.80 -16.41
C TRP A 117 16.85 8.92 -15.46
N ILE A 118 17.31 8.77 -14.22
CA ILE A 118 16.63 7.96 -13.20
C ILE A 118 15.33 8.64 -12.77
N VAL A 119 15.33 9.97 -12.64
CA VAL A 119 14.11 10.73 -12.35
C VAL A 119 13.07 10.53 -13.46
N ALA A 120 13.46 10.68 -14.73
CA ALA A 120 12.56 10.48 -15.85
C ALA A 120 11.97 9.06 -15.88
N LEU A 121 12.80 8.04 -15.64
CA LEU A 121 12.38 6.64 -15.57
C LEU A 121 11.37 6.42 -14.42
N LEU A 122 11.68 6.86 -13.21
CA LEU A 122 10.81 6.66 -12.04
C LEU A 122 9.48 7.43 -12.16
N VAL A 123 9.51 8.63 -12.74
CA VAL A 123 8.30 9.41 -13.01
C VAL A 123 7.43 8.70 -14.05
N MET A 124 8.02 8.18 -15.13
CA MET A 124 7.29 7.43 -16.16
C MET A 124 6.62 6.18 -15.60
N VAL A 125 7.34 5.39 -14.80
CA VAL A 125 6.79 4.20 -14.13
C VAL A 125 5.68 4.57 -13.15
N THR A 126 5.83 5.69 -12.43
CA THR A 126 4.77 6.18 -11.53
C THR A 126 3.51 6.52 -12.32
N PHE A 127 3.62 7.26 -13.43
CA PHE A 127 2.46 7.55 -14.28
C PHE A 127 1.79 6.29 -14.84
N GLY A 128 2.58 5.30 -15.26
CA GLY A 128 2.08 3.99 -15.68
C GLY A 128 1.26 3.33 -14.57
N HIS A 129 1.77 3.33 -13.35
CA HIS A 129 1.05 2.78 -12.20
C HIS A 129 -0.31 3.45 -11.97
N TRP A 130 -0.35 4.79 -11.91
CA TRP A 130 -1.60 5.52 -11.69
C TRP A 130 -2.60 5.36 -12.83
N SER A 131 -2.13 5.16 -14.07
CA SER A 131 -3.02 4.87 -15.19
C SER A 131 -3.75 3.53 -15.03
N LEU A 132 -3.05 2.50 -14.54
CA LEU A 132 -3.65 1.20 -14.24
C LEU A 132 -4.65 1.29 -13.07
N ILE A 133 -4.32 2.04 -12.02
CA ILE A 133 -5.23 2.28 -10.88
C ILE A 133 -6.53 2.93 -11.36
N LEU A 134 -6.45 3.97 -12.19
CA LEU A 134 -7.62 4.66 -12.72
C LEU A 134 -8.45 3.77 -13.66
N GLN A 135 -7.79 2.88 -14.42
CA GLN A 135 -8.48 1.92 -15.28
C GLN A 135 -9.13 0.78 -14.46
N GLY A 136 -8.49 0.35 -13.38
CA GLY A 136 -8.99 -0.68 -12.45
C GLY A 136 -10.23 -0.26 -11.68
N ALA A 137 -10.45 1.04 -11.51
CA ALA A 137 -11.65 1.60 -10.88
C ALA A 137 -12.95 1.37 -11.66
N LEU A 138 -12.87 0.92 -12.92
CA LEU A 138 -14.02 0.61 -13.76
C LEU A 138 -14.62 -0.76 -13.42
N LEU A 139 -15.32 -0.82 -12.29
CA LEU A 139 -16.15 -1.96 -11.87
C LEU A 139 -17.64 -1.63 -11.97
N THR A 140 -18.50 -2.64 -12.05
CA THR A 140 -19.96 -2.44 -11.95
C THR A 140 -20.54 -3.22 -10.79
N ALA A 141 -21.18 -2.52 -9.86
CA ALA A 141 -21.86 -3.07 -8.69
C ALA A 141 -23.33 -2.62 -8.66
N ALA A 142 -24.21 -3.52 -8.23
CA ALA A 142 -25.62 -3.20 -8.01
C ALA A 142 -26.10 -3.72 -6.66
N TYR A 143 -27.16 -3.09 -6.16
CA TYR A 143 -27.87 -3.53 -4.99
C TYR A 143 -28.91 -4.60 -5.38
N ILE A 144 -28.84 -5.79 -4.77
CA ILE A 144 -29.83 -6.85 -4.92
C ILE A 144 -30.67 -6.92 -3.63
N PRO A 145 -32.01 -6.78 -3.72
CA PRO A 145 -32.88 -6.89 -2.55
C PRO A 145 -32.73 -8.24 -1.86
N GLY A 146 -32.38 -8.24 -0.57
CA GLY A 146 -32.20 -9.45 0.24
C GLY A 146 -30.77 -10.00 0.30
N GLU A 147 -29.89 -9.63 -0.64
CA GLU A 147 -28.46 -10.01 -0.64
C GLU A 147 -27.52 -8.82 -0.37
N GLY A 148 -27.98 -7.58 -0.56
CA GLY A 148 -27.20 -6.36 -0.33
C GLY A 148 -26.46 -5.89 -1.58
N CYS A 149 -25.38 -5.14 -1.40
CA CYS A 149 -24.55 -4.69 -2.52
C CYS A 149 -23.66 -5.82 -3.04
N THR A 150 -23.76 -6.15 -4.33
CA THR A 150 -22.90 -7.15 -4.96
C THR A 150 -22.20 -6.60 -6.19
N ILE A 151 -21.01 -7.14 -6.48
CA ILE A 151 -20.21 -6.80 -7.65
C ILE A 151 -20.70 -7.67 -8.82
N ILE A 152 -21.27 -7.03 -9.85
CA ILE A 152 -21.78 -7.73 -11.05
C ILE A 152 -20.64 -8.04 -12.02
N LYS A 153 -19.70 -7.10 -12.17
CA LYS A 153 -18.57 -7.23 -13.08
C LYS A 153 -17.35 -6.58 -12.45
N GLU A 154 -16.34 -7.38 -12.22
CA GLU A 154 -15.01 -6.95 -11.80
C GLU A 154 -14.00 -7.38 -12.87
N ASN A 155 -12.97 -6.57 -13.10
CA ASN A 155 -11.87 -6.94 -13.97
C ASN A 155 -10.68 -7.37 -13.12
N ASN A 156 -10.76 -8.56 -12.54
CA ASN A 156 -9.72 -9.16 -11.70
C ASN A 156 -8.35 -9.17 -12.40
N THR A 157 -8.32 -9.25 -13.72
CA THR A 157 -7.09 -9.16 -14.53
C THR A 157 -6.40 -7.80 -14.40
N ILE A 158 -7.14 -6.69 -14.41
CA ILE A 158 -6.56 -5.35 -14.23
C ILE A 158 -6.10 -5.15 -12.78
N LEU A 159 -6.86 -5.67 -11.81
CA LEU A 159 -6.48 -5.62 -10.41
C LEU A 159 -5.19 -6.40 -10.15
N ALA A 160 -5.11 -7.64 -10.61
CA ALA A 160 -3.91 -8.46 -10.56
C ALA A 160 -2.73 -7.79 -11.28
N ALA A 161 -2.97 -7.22 -12.48
CA ALA A 161 -1.95 -6.47 -13.20
C ALA A 161 -1.43 -5.27 -12.40
N THR A 162 -2.29 -4.56 -11.67
CA THR A 162 -1.92 -3.41 -10.83
C THR A 162 -1.05 -3.83 -9.64
N PHE A 163 -1.38 -4.93 -8.96
CA PHE A 163 -0.56 -5.47 -7.88
C PHE A 163 0.78 -6.02 -8.38
N ILE A 164 0.79 -6.75 -9.50
CA ILE A 164 2.03 -7.21 -10.14
C ILE A 164 2.89 -6.01 -10.55
N TYR A 165 2.29 -4.97 -11.12
CA TYR A 165 2.98 -3.75 -11.46
C TYR A 165 3.61 -3.08 -10.24
N THR A 166 2.87 -2.99 -9.13
CA THR A 166 3.36 -2.47 -7.84
C THR A 166 4.60 -3.24 -7.37
N MET A 167 4.54 -4.57 -7.40
CA MET A 167 5.66 -5.42 -6.99
C MET A 167 6.89 -5.23 -7.88
N CYS A 168 6.70 -5.18 -9.20
CA CYS A 168 7.78 -4.93 -10.16
C CYS A 168 8.37 -3.52 -9.99
N PHE A 169 7.52 -2.52 -9.72
CA PHE A 169 7.96 -1.16 -9.45
C PHE A 169 8.81 -1.08 -8.18
N ASP A 170 8.33 -1.66 -7.08
CA ASP A 170 9.07 -1.69 -5.81
C ASP A 170 10.41 -2.44 -5.96
N LEU A 171 10.43 -3.56 -6.70
CA LEU A 171 11.65 -4.30 -6.99
C LEU A 171 12.64 -3.46 -7.80
N LEU A 172 12.18 -2.78 -8.85
CA LEU A 172 13.01 -1.90 -9.68
C LEU A 172 13.64 -0.80 -8.83
N VAL A 173 12.84 -0.15 -7.97
CA VAL A 173 13.31 0.93 -7.11
C VAL A 173 14.33 0.41 -6.09
N LEU A 174 14.10 -0.77 -5.52
CA LEU A 174 15.02 -1.42 -4.59
C LEU A 174 16.35 -1.78 -5.29
N VAL A 175 16.31 -2.36 -6.48
CA VAL A 175 17.51 -2.74 -7.25
C VAL A 175 18.33 -1.49 -7.62
N LEU A 176 17.69 -0.41 -8.07
CA LEU A 176 18.36 0.85 -8.36
C LEU A 176 19.02 1.44 -7.11
N SER A 177 18.35 1.36 -5.96
CA SER A 177 18.93 1.76 -4.68
C SER A 177 20.13 0.88 -4.32
N ALA A 178 19.97 -0.44 -4.35
CA ALA A 178 21.01 -1.42 -4.02
C ALA A 178 22.27 -1.21 -4.86
N PHE A 179 22.10 -1.08 -6.18
CA PHE A 179 23.19 -0.93 -7.13
C PHE A 179 24.01 0.33 -6.85
N LYS A 180 23.35 1.48 -6.65
CA LYS A 180 24.02 2.74 -6.37
C LYS A 180 24.78 2.70 -5.05
N LEU A 181 24.19 2.08 -4.03
CA LEU A 181 24.79 1.93 -2.72
C LEU A 181 26.01 1.01 -2.75
N ALA A 182 25.91 -0.13 -3.45
CA ALA A 182 27.04 -1.06 -3.63
C ALA A 182 28.20 -0.38 -4.35
N TRP A 183 27.92 0.39 -5.40
CA TRP A 183 28.92 1.17 -6.13
C TRP A 183 29.60 2.23 -5.26
N GLN A 184 28.83 2.98 -4.47
CA GLN A 184 29.38 3.99 -3.55
C GLN A 184 30.24 3.38 -2.45
N ARG A 185 29.85 2.21 -1.92
CA ARG A 185 30.62 1.47 -0.91
C ARG A 185 31.97 1.01 -1.45
N HIS A 186 32.03 0.59 -2.71
CA HIS A 186 33.29 0.19 -3.35
C HIS A 186 34.23 1.38 -3.60
N SER A 187 33.67 2.56 -3.90
CA SER A 187 34.44 3.73 -4.33
C SER A 187 34.86 4.68 -3.20
N ARG A 188 34.17 4.69 -2.04
CA ARG A 188 34.48 5.60 -0.91
C ARG A 188 34.42 4.86 0.43
N GLY A 189 35.58 4.50 0.98
CA GLY A 189 35.71 3.95 2.33
C GLY A 189 35.35 4.96 3.42
N MET A 190 34.05 5.15 3.71
CA MET A 190 33.60 6.22 4.62
C MET A 190 32.60 5.70 5.69
N GLY A 191 33.06 5.67 6.95
CA GLY A 191 32.37 5.02 8.08
C GLY A 191 31.11 5.70 8.64
N PHE A 192 30.87 6.99 8.37
CA PHE A 192 29.71 7.71 8.93
C PHE A 192 28.50 7.75 7.98
N GLN A 193 28.73 8.01 6.68
CA GLN A 193 27.73 7.87 5.60
C GLN A 193 27.21 6.42 5.50
N SER A 194 28.04 5.44 5.89
CA SER A 194 27.69 4.02 5.94
C SER A 194 26.46 3.71 6.79
N ARG A 195 26.26 4.36 7.95
CA ARG A 195 25.20 3.96 8.89
C ARG A 195 23.80 4.40 8.45
N LEU A 196 23.65 5.64 7.96
CA LEU A 196 22.40 6.14 7.39
C LEU A 196 22.05 5.37 6.11
N VAL A 197 23.03 5.20 5.22
CA VAL A 197 22.87 4.45 3.97
C VAL A 197 22.52 2.98 4.23
N LYS A 198 23.16 2.34 5.20
CA LYS A 198 22.84 0.97 5.63
C LYS A 198 21.46 0.88 6.26
N MET A 199 21.05 1.85 7.07
CA MET A 199 19.71 1.90 7.66
C MET A 199 18.65 2.02 6.57
N VAL A 200 18.78 2.98 5.66
CA VAL A 200 17.83 3.17 4.54
C VAL A 200 17.74 1.92 3.67
N PHE A 201 18.86 1.25 3.41
CA PHE A 201 18.88 0.03 2.60
C PHE A 201 18.26 -1.16 3.31
N VAL A 202 18.65 -1.43 4.56
CA VAL A 202 18.12 -2.55 5.34
C VAL A 202 16.62 -2.37 5.57
N ASP A 203 16.19 -1.15 5.89
CA ASP A 203 14.79 -0.85 6.13
C ASP A 203 13.97 -0.92 4.84
N GLY A 204 14.53 -0.45 3.71
CA GLY A 204 13.92 -0.59 2.39
C GLY A 204 13.84 -2.05 1.93
N LEU A 205 14.84 -2.87 2.24
CA LEU A 205 14.87 -4.29 1.92
C LEU A 205 13.85 -5.08 2.75
N VAL A 206 13.77 -4.82 4.06
CA VAL A 206 12.76 -5.44 4.95
C VAL A 206 11.36 -5.04 4.51
N TYR A 207 11.13 -3.76 4.17
CA TYR A 207 9.88 -3.31 3.56
C TYR A 207 9.54 -4.13 2.31
N PHE A 208 10.49 -4.22 1.37
CA PHE A 208 10.26 -4.91 0.11
C PHE A 208 9.89 -6.38 0.33
N PHE A 209 10.61 -7.12 1.18
CA PHE A 209 10.30 -8.52 1.43
C PHE A 209 8.91 -8.72 2.03
N ILE A 210 8.53 -7.91 3.02
CA ILE A 210 7.21 -8.00 3.66
C ILE A 210 6.11 -7.65 2.66
N ALA A 211 6.27 -6.54 1.93
CA ALA A 211 5.30 -6.10 0.92
C ALA A 211 5.20 -7.11 -0.24
N PHE A 212 6.32 -7.65 -0.72
CA PHE A 212 6.37 -8.62 -1.81
C PHE A 212 5.64 -9.92 -1.44
N ILE A 213 5.88 -10.46 -0.25
CA ILE A 213 5.19 -11.67 0.23
C ILE A 213 3.69 -11.41 0.35
N ALA A 214 3.30 -10.30 0.98
CA ALA A 214 1.90 -9.96 1.17
C ALA A 214 1.16 -9.74 -0.15
N ASN A 215 1.78 -9.01 -1.09
CA ASN A 215 1.22 -8.78 -2.43
C ASN A 215 1.22 -10.06 -3.28
N THR A 216 2.19 -10.96 -3.13
CA THR A 216 2.20 -12.25 -3.83
C THR A 216 1.02 -13.10 -3.38
N ILE A 217 0.75 -13.16 -2.07
CA ILE A 217 -0.41 -13.89 -1.54
C ILE A 217 -1.71 -13.31 -2.14
N ALA A 218 -1.86 -11.98 -2.16
CA ALA A 218 -3.02 -11.34 -2.77
C ALA A 218 -3.17 -11.68 -4.26
N VAL A 219 -2.10 -11.55 -5.06
CA VAL A 219 -2.11 -11.85 -6.49
C VAL A 219 -2.44 -13.31 -6.79
N VAL A 220 -1.90 -14.25 -6.00
CA VAL A 220 -2.23 -15.68 -6.18
C VAL A 220 -3.73 -15.92 -6.03
N PHE A 221 -4.35 -15.34 -5.01
CA PHE A 221 -5.80 -15.46 -4.80
C PHE A 221 -6.61 -14.77 -5.91
N MET A 222 -6.17 -13.61 -6.40
CA MET A 222 -6.79 -12.96 -7.56
C MET A 222 -6.73 -13.81 -8.84
N LEU A 223 -5.59 -14.45 -9.11
CA LEU A 223 -5.37 -15.23 -10.34
C LEU A 223 -6.06 -16.60 -10.31
N LEU A 224 -6.26 -17.17 -9.13
CA LEU A 224 -6.99 -18.43 -8.98
C LEU A 224 -8.49 -18.26 -9.24
N ASP A 225 -9.04 -17.05 -9.08
CA ASP A 225 -10.42 -16.66 -9.39
C ASP A 225 -11.48 -17.67 -8.91
N LEU A 226 -11.30 -18.18 -7.68
CA LEU A 226 -12.15 -19.22 -7.09
C LEU A 226 -13.60 -18.72 -6.88
N ASN A 227 -13.74 -17.48 -6.42
CA ASN A 227 -14.97 -16.70 -6.36
C ASN A 227 -14.63 -15.20 -6.19
N SER A 228 -15.64 -14.31 -6.33
CA SER A 228 -15.45 -12.85 -6.26
C SER A 228 -14.93 -12.35 -4.90
N ILE A 229 -15.19 -13.07 -3.82
CA ILE A 229 -14.80 -12.67 -2.45
C ILE A 229 -13.36 -13.08 -2.16
N MET A 230 -12.99 -14.30 -2.55
CA MET A 230 -11.64 -14.87 -2.40
C MET A 230 -10.61 -14.08 -3.20
N SER A 231 -10.96 -13.62 -4.41
CA SER A 231 -10.07 -12.82 -5.25
C SER A 231 -9.61 -11.53 -4.57
N ILE A 232 -10.43 -10.95 -3.68
CA ILE A 232 -10.12 -9.71 -2.96
C ILE A 232 -9.82 -9.89 -1.47
N PHE A 233 -9.83 -11.13 -0.98
CA PHE A 233 -9.77 -11.46 0.45
C PHE A 233 -8.52 -10.91 1.14
N PHE A 234 -7.35 -11.08 0.50
CA PHE A 234 -6.07 -10.66 1.06
C PHE A 234 -5.62 -9.24 0.65
N ASN A 235 -6.40 -8.52 -0.17
CA ASN A 235 -6.03 -7.19 -0.64
C ASN A 235 -5.89 -6.20 0.51
N CYS A 236 -6.89 -6.16 1.39
CA CYS A 236 -6.86 -5.30 2.58
C CYS A 236 -5.64 -5.61 3.45
N THR A 237 -5.32 -6.89 3.64
CA THR A 237 -4.15 -7.33 4.42
C THR A 237 -2.84 -6.89 3.77
N ALA A 238 -2.70 -7.10 2.47
CA ALA A 238 -1.49 -6.78 1.71
C ALA A 238 -1.22 -5.28 1.68
N THR A 239 -2.25 -4.49 1.36
CA THR A 239 -2.17 -3.03 1.30
C THR A 239 -1.92 -2.43 2.68
N THR A 240 -2.60 -2.92 3.73
CA THR A 240 -2.39 -2.43 5.11
C THR A 240 -0.97 -2.73 5.59
N THR A 241 -0.50 -3.96 5.40
CA THR A 241 0.84 -4.37 5.84
C THR A 241 1.92 -3.56 5.13
N SER A 242 1.82 -3.43 3.80
CA SER A 242 2.77 -2.65 2.99
C SER A 242 2.82 -1.19 3.44
N THR A 243 1.64 -0.58 3.65
CA THR A 243 1.55 0.83 4.09
C THR A 243 2.10 1.03 5.49
N VAL A 244 1.77 0.17 6.45
CA VAL A 244 2.27 0.25 7.83
C VAL A 244 3.80 0.18 7.84
N VAL A 245 4.38 -0.78 7.12
CA VAL A 245 5.83 -0.93 7.07
C VAL A 245 6.47 0.27 6.37
N ALA A 246 5.92 0.74 5.25
CA ALA A 246 6.40 1.95 4.58
C ALA A 246 6.36 3.18 5.51
N CYS A 247 5.27 3.36 6.26
CA CYS A 247 5.10 4.44 7.23
C CYS A 247 6.05 4.33 8.44
N ARG A 248 6.43 3.12 8.86
CA ARG A 248 7.47 2.93 9.90
C ARG A 248 8.85 3.30 9.37
N VAL A 249 9.17 2.94 8.12
CA VAL A 249 10.44 3.27 7.44
C VAL A 249 10.56 4.77 7.15
N VAL A 250 9.47 5.41 6.72
CA VAL A 250 8.96 6.72 7.20
C VAL A 250 9.65 7.34 8.41
N ARG A 251 8.96 7.16 9.53
CA ARG A 251 9.25 7.74 10.84
C ARG A 251 10.66 7.45 11.31
N ARG A 252 11.14 6.21 11.15
CA ARG A 252 12.50 5.83 11.59
C ARG A 252 13.60 6.64 10.91
N LEU A 253 13.44 6.96 9.62
CA LEU A 253 14.38 7.83 8.92
C LEU A 253 14.34 9.26 9.46
N TYR A 254 13.14 9.74 9.80
CA TYR A 254 12.96 11.07 10.36
C TYR A 254 13.55 11.18 11.78
N ASP A 255 13.30 10.19 12.63
CA ASP A 255 13.85 10.10 13.98
C ASP A 255 15.38 10.00 13.97
N PHE A 256 15.97 9.38 12.94
CA PHE A 256 17.43 9.37 12.79
C PHE A 256 18.01 10.75 12.45
N ASP A 257 17.32 11.53 11.63
CA ASP A 257 17.79 12.83 11.14
C ASP A 257 17.56 13.95 12.20
N PHE A 258 16.54 13.80 13.04
CA PHE A 258 16.08 14.85 13.98
C PHE A 258 15.86 14.40 15.44
N GLY A 259 16.02 13.12 15.75
CA GLY A 259 15.93 12.63 17.13
C GLY A 259 17.02 13.27 18.00
N PRO A 260 16.79 13.39 19.33
CA PRO A 260 17.80 13.89 20.24
C PRO A 260 19.06 13.05 20.05
N LYS A 261 20.15 13.70 19.60
CA LYS A 261 21.47 13.11 19.62
C LYS A 261 21.79 12.87 21.09
N VAL A 262 21.55 11.67 21.57
CA VAL A 262 22.08 11.23 22.86
C VAL A 262 23.59 11.22 22.67
N LEU A 263 24.22 12.30 23.15
CA LEU A 263 25.65 12.49 23.28
C LEU A 263 26.21 11.49 24.29
#